data_AF-A0A7S0BYU1-F1
#
_entry.id   AF-A0A7S0BYU1-F1
#
_cell.length_a   1.000
_cell.length_b   1.000
_cell.length_c   1.000
_cell.angle_alpha   90.00
_cell.angle_beta   90.00
_cell.angle_gamma   90.00
#
_symmetry.space_group_name_H-M   'P 1'
#
loop_
_entity.id
_entity.type
_entity.pdbx_description
1 polymer ?
#
loop_
_entity_poly.entity_id
_entity_poly.type
_entity_poly.pdbx_seq_one_letter_code
_entity_poly.pdbx_strand_id
1 'polypeptide(L)'
;MNVCFIITCHKFLFKMFGSTSQGLTYANGVLYESTGLYKESKVRRHDMSTGEILNGINIPKEYFGEGLAYYPKNNTLIQLTWKKRSVFIYDADSLQQLNKIQFQTGRNEGWGITYYPIM
;
A
#
# COMPACT_ATOMS: atom_id res chain seq x y z
N MET A 1 -9.48 19.18 -9.53
CA MET A 1 -9.59 17.82 -10.13
C MET A 1 -9.86 16.84 -9.02
N ASN A 2 -11.00 16.15 -9.11
CA ASN A 2 -11.55 15.34 -8.03
C ASN A 2 -10.68 14.10 -7.78
N VAL A 3 -10.22 13.96 -6.54
CA VAL A 3 -9.52 12.78 -6.04
C VAL A 3 -10.52 11.64 -6.03
N CYS A 4 -10.30 10.65 -6.89
CA CYS A 4 -11.11 9.45 -6.94
C CYS A 4 -10.49 8.41 -5.98
N PHE A 5 -10.85 8.46 -4.70
CA PHE A 5 -10.91 7.23 -3.90
C PHE A 5 -12.19 6.52 -4.31
N ILE A 6 -12.11 5.55 -5.22
CA ILE A 6 -13.22 4.59 -5.40
C ILE A 6 -12.64 3.21 -5.16
N ILE A 7 -12.59 2.85 -3.89
CA ILE A 7 -13.15 1.55 -3.55
C ILE A 7 -14.64 1.84 -3.39
N THR A 8 -15.46 1.38 -4.34
CA THR A 8 -16.88 1.21 -4.07
C THR A 8 -16.99 0.37 -2.82
N CYS A 9 -17.45 0.98 -1.72
CA CYS A 9 -17.54 0.32 -0.42
C CYS A 9 -18.60 -0.77 -0.50
N HIS A 10 -18.20 -1.96 -0.97
CA HIS A 10 -18.93 -3.18 -0.80
C HIS A 10 -18.77 -3.62 0.66
N LYS A 11 -19.86 -4.06 1.29
CA LYS A 11 -19.88 -4.57 2.68
C LYS A 11 -18.76 -5.59 2.98
N PHE A 12 -18.23 -6.24 1.94
CA PHE A 12 -17.12 -7.19 2.02
C PHE A 12 -15.80 -6.57 2.49
N LEU A 13 -15.44 -5.37 2.00
CA LEU A 13 -14.16 -4.71 2.34
C LEU A 13 -14.09 -4.27 3.81
N PHE A 14 -15.21 -3.86 4.40
CA PHE A 14 -15.26 -3.43 5.81
C PHE A 14 -15.01 -4.59 6.79
N LYS A 15 -15.24 -5.84 6.36
CA LYS A 15 -14.96 -7.04 7.16
C LYS A 15 -13.50 -7.50 7.04
N MET A 16 -12.84 -7.15 5.94
CA MET A 16 -11.44 -7.53 5.65
C MET A 16 -10.42 -6.57 6.26
N PHE A 17 -10.75 -5.28 6.37
CA PHE A 17 -9.77 -4.24 6.72
C PHE A 17 -10.11 -3.53 8.03
N GLY A 18 -9.08 -3.34 8.85
CA GLY A 18 -9.19 -2.67 10.14
C GLY A 18 -9.07 -1.14 10.03
N SER A 19 -9.28 -0.44 11.14
CA SER A 19 -9.19 1.02 11.26
C SER A 19 -7.79 1.61 10.97
N THR A 20 -6.78 0.76 10.77
CA THR A 20 -5.40 1.16 10.50
C THR A 20 -5.02 1.09 9.02
N SER A 21 -5.93 0.71 8.12
CA SER A 21 -5.65 0.70 6.67
C SER A 21 -5.41 2.13 6.16
N GLN A 22 -4.29 2.34 5.46
CA GLN A 22 -3.88 3.65 4.90
C GLN A 22 -3.69 3.62 3.39
N GLY A 23 -3.59 2.43 2.79
CA GLY A 23 -3.40 2.27 1.36
C GLY A 23 -3.96 0.95 0.87
N LEU A 24 -4.70 0.98 -0.23
CA LEU A 24 -5.29 -0.19 -0.86
C LEU A 24 -5.12 -0.09 -2.38
N THR A 25 -4.71 -1.19 -3.00
CA THR A 25 -4.60 -1.30 -4.46
C THR A 25 -4.90 -2.73 -4.87
N TYR A 26 -5.51 -2.92 -6.04
CA TYR A 26 -5.96 -4.21 -6.52
C TYR A 26 -5.37 -4.49 -7.90
N ALA A 27 -4.83 -5.69 -8.10
CA ALA A 27 -4.34 -6.15 -9.38
C ALA A 27 -4.39 -7.67 -9.46
N ASN A 28 -4.79 -8.21 -10.61
CA ASN A 28 -4.71 -9.64 -10.93
C ASN A 28 -5.36 -10.56 -9.88
N GLY A 29 -6.52 -10.20 -9.33
CA GLY A 29 -7.20 -11.02 -8.32
C GLY A 29 -6.66 -10.86 -6.88
N VAL A 30 -5.60 -10.06 -6.70
CA VAL A 30 -4.97 -9.82 -5.40
C VAL A 30 -5.23 -8.40 -4.93
N LEU A 31 -5.68 -8.27 -3.68
CA LEU A 31 -5.82 -7.00 -2.99
C LEU A 31 -4.61 -6.77 -2.09
N TYR A 32 -3.96 -5.63 -2.25
CA TYR A 32 -2.78 -5.23 -1.50
C TYR A 32 -3.16 -4.15 -0.50
N GLU A 33 -2.69 -4.29 0.73
CA GLU A 33 -2.99 -3.37 1.83
C GLU A 33 -1.69 -2.86 2.46
N SER A 34 -1.66 -1.57 2.77
CA SER A 34 -0.70 -0.93 3.67
C SER A 34 -1.42 -0.43 4.92
N THR A 35 -0.86 -0.70 6.09
CA THR A 35 -1.40 -0.23 7.37
C THR A 35 -0.49 0.77 8.06
N GLY A 36 -1.11 1.69 8.80
CA GLY A 36 -0.48 2.78 9.54
C GLY A 36 -0.66 2.61 11.04
N LEU A 37 0.42 2.21 11.73
CA LEU A 37 0.58 2.28 13.18
C LEU A 37 2.06 2.12 13.50
N TYR A 38 2.66 3.05 14.24
CA TYR A 38 4.09 2.95 14.58
C TYR A 38 4.39 1.60 15.24
N LYS A 39 5.51 0.98 14.85
CA LYS A 39 5.95 -0.36 15.28
C LYS A 39 5.10 -1.53 14.78
N GLU A 40 3.93 -1.29 14.20
CA GLU A 40 2.93 -2.31 13.83
C GLU A 40 2.43 -2.22 12.39
N SER A 41 2.91 -1.23 11.62
CA SER A 41 2.60 -1.07 10.20
C SER A 41 3.04 -2.29 9.39
N LYS A 42 2.21 -2.67 8.42
CA LYS A 42 2.37 -3.87 7.59
C LYS A 42 2.08 -3.57 6.13
N VAL A 43 2.60 -4.44 5.26
CA VAL A 43 2.10 -4.64 3.89
C VAL A 43 1.54 -6.04 3.80
N ARG A 44 0.32 -6.19 3.25
CA ARG A 44 -0.36 -7.47 3.12
C ARG A 44 -0.89 -7.69 1.71
N ARG A 45 -0.98 -8.95 1.33
CA ARG A 45 -1.66 -9.46 0.13
C ARG A 45 -2.84 -10.28 0.57
N HIS A 46 -3.97 -10.08 -0.08
CA HIS A 46 -5.21 -10.77 0.18
C HIS A 46 -5.74 -11.35 -1.12
N ASP A 47 -6.28 -12.56 -1.05
CA ASP A 47 -7.11 -13.07 -2.13
C ASP A 47 -8.40 -12.25 -2.18
N MET A 48 -8.72 -11.63 -3.31
CA MET A 48 -9.87 -10.74 -3.40
C MET A 48 -11.22 -11.48 -3.32
N SER A 49 -11.24 -12.76 -3.72
CA SER A 49 -12.45 -13.56 -3.75
C SER A 49 -12.82 -14.10 -2.38
N THR A 50 -11.83 -14.56 -1.61
CA THR A 50 -12.04 -15.16 -0.27
C THR A 50 -11.84 -14.16 0.85
N GLY A 51 -11.01 -13.14 0.63
CA GLY A 51 -10.57 -12.19 1.64
C GLY A 51 -9.47 -12.72 2.57
N GLU A 52 -8.91 -13.89 2.28
CA GLU A 52 -7.84 -14.49 3.07
C GLU A 52 -6.50 -13.79 2.83
N ILE A 53 -5.69 -13.68 3.89
CA ILE A 53 -4.34 -13.15 3.80
C ILE A 53 -3.46 -14.19 3.11
N LEU A 54 -2.96 -13.87 1.92
CA LEU A 54 -2.01 -14.70 1.16
C LEU A 54 -0.59 -14.56 1.73
N ASN A 55 -0.19 -13.33 2.08
CA ASN A 55 1.13 -13.02 2.62
C ASN A 55 1.10 -11.67 3.35
N GLY A 56 2.04 -11.43 4.27
CA GLY A 56 2.20 -10.14 4.91
C GLY A 56 3.56 -9.96 5.59
N ILE A 57 4.08 -8.74 5.53
CA ILE A 57 5.33 -8.35 6.17
C ILE A 57 5.12 -7.16 7.10
N ASN A 58 5.93 -7.08 8.16
CA ASN A 58 6.03 -5.88 8.97
C ASN A 58 6.98 -4.88 8.30
N ILE A 59 6.64 -3.60 8.31
CA ILE A 59 7.62 -2.57 7.95
C ILE A 59 8.50 -2.24 9.18
N PRO A 60 9.69 -1.65 9.00
CA PRO A 60 10.56 -1.35 10.14
C PRO A 60 9.89 -0.37 11.13
N LYS A 61 10.18 -0.55 12.42
CA LYS A 61 9.40 0.01 13.53
C LYS A 61 9.35 1.54 13.58
N GLU A 62 10.34 2.19 12.97
CA GLU A 62 10.47 3.64 12.90
C GLU A 62 9.64 4.29 11.78
N TYR A 63 8.99 3.49 10.93
CA TYR A 63 8.13 3.98 9.86
C TYR A 63 6.65 3.82 10.22
N PHE A 64 5.87 4.76 9.72
CA PHE A 64 4.42 4.70 9.66
C PHE A 64 4.05 4.53 8.19
N GLY A 65 3.42 3.40 7.86
CA GLY A 65 3.01 3.05 6.50
C GLY A 65 1.79 3.82 6.05
N GLU A 66 1.79 4.26 4.80
CA GLU A 66 0.77 5.14 4.21
C GLU A 66 0.24 4.52 2.91
N GLY A 67 0.00 5.32 1.87
CA GLY A 67 -0.47 4.87 0.57
C GLY A 67 0.40 3.79 -0.07
N LEU A 68 -0.24 2.90 -0.83
CA LEU A 68 0.36 1.77 -1.53
C LEU A 68 -0.21 1.72 -2.95
N ALA A 69 0.67 1.61 -3.95
CA ALA A 69 0.26 1.47 -5.35
C ALA A 69 0.96 0.28 -6.00
N TYR A 70 0.21 -0.47 -6.81
CA TYR A 70 0.75 -1.50 -7.68
C TYR A 70 1.28 -0.86 -8.96
N TYR A 71 2.50 -1.23 -9.34
CA TYR A 71 3.16 -0.79 -10.56
C TYR A 71 3.36 -1.98 -11.50
N PRO A 72 2.56 -2.07 -12.59
CA PRO A 72 2.47 -3.28 -13.41
C PRO A 72 3.72 -3.54 -14.24
N LYS A 73 4.48 -2.52 -14.64
CA LYS A 73 5.62 -2.70 -15.56
C LYS A 73 6.70 -3.63 -15.00
N ASN A 74 6.89 -3.62 -13.68
CA ASN A 74 7.92 -4.42 -13.02
C ASN A 74 7.34 -5.38 -11.97
N ASN A 75 6.02 -5.55 -11.91
CA ASN A 75 5.33 -6.32 -10.88
C ASN A 75 5.75 -5.92 -9.45
N THR A 76 5.73 -4.62 -9.15
CA THR A 76 6.19 -4.10 -7.86
C THR A 76 5.11 -3.33 -7.13
N LEU A 77 5.19 -3.30 -5.80
CA LEU A 77 4.42 -2.41 -4.95
C LEU A 77 5.28 -1.23 -4.51
N ILE A 78 4.67 -0.04 -4.50
CA ILE A 78 5.30 1.22 -4.10
C ILE A 78 4.55 1.74 -2.87
N GLN A 79 5.19 1.72 -1.71
CA GLN A 79 4.60 2.16 -0.44
C GLN A 79 5.23 3.48 0.01
N LEU A 80 4.40 4.45 0.38
CA LEU A 80 4.84 5.67 1.04
C LEU A 80 4.95 5.48 2.56
N THR A 81 5.77 6.31 3.18
CA THR A 81 5.81 6.49 4.63
C THR A 81 5.55 7.95 4.97
N TRP A 82 4.91 8.19 6.11
CA TRP A 82 4.42 9.51 6.50
C TRP A 82 5.56 10.55 6.69
N LYS A 83 6.07 10.71 7.91
CA LYS A 83 7.07 11.74 8.25
C LYS A 83 8.50 11.37 7.83
N LYS A 84 8.73 10.09 7.55
CA LYS A 84 10.05 9.57 7.18
C LYS A 84 10.37 9.71 5.70
N ARG A 85 9.40 10.14 4.88
CA ARG A 85 9.56 10.45 3.45
C ARG A 85 10.35 9.41 2.66
N SER A 86 10.16 8.15 3.05
CA SER A 86 10.76 7.00 2.41
C SER A 86 9.70 6.32 1.55
N VAL A 87 10.09 5.91 0.36
CA VAL A 87 9.32 4.99 -0.48
C VAL A 87 9.97 3.62 -0.40
N PHE A 88 9.20 2.62 0.00
CA PHE A 88 9.62 1.23 -0.11
C PHE A 88 9.09 0.63 -1.40
N ILE A 89 9.94 -0.11 -2.09
CA ILE A 89 9.58 -0.85 -3.30
C ILE A 89 9.68 -2.32 -2.96
N TYR A 90 8.59 -3.06 -3.19
CA TYR A 90 8.50 -4.48 -2.94
C TYR A 90 8.24 -5.24 -4.23
N ASP A 91 8.76 -6.47 -4.31
CA ASP A 91 8.23 -7.46 -5.24
C ASP A 91 6.77 -7.76 -4.87
N ALA A 92 5.85 -7.70 -5.83
CA ALA A 92 4.43 -7.79 -5.54
C ALA A 92 3.99 -9.19 -5.11
N ASP A 93 4.73 -10.25 -5.44
CA ASP A 93 4.34 -11.61 -5.11
C ASP A 93 4.90 -12.06 -3.75
N SER A 94 6.20 -11.87 -3.56
CA SER A 94 6.92 -12.29 -2.36
C SER A 94 6.87 -11.28 -1.21
N LEU A 95 6.53 -10.01 -1.51
CA LEU A 95 6.70 -8.86 -0.61
C LEU A 95 8.16 -8.60 -0.19
N GLN A 96 9.15 -9.19 -0.87
CA GLN A 96 10.54 -8.87 -0.60
C GLN A 96 10.80 -7.39 -0.91
N GLN A 97 11.40 -6.66 0.03
CA GLN A 97 11.80 -5.27 -0.20
C GLN A 97 12.98 -5.25 -1.19
N LEU A 98 12.74 -4.68 -2.37
CA LEU A 98 13.70 -4.56 -3.46
C LEU A 98 14.52 -3.28 -3.33
N ASN A 99 13.89 -2.19 -2.89
CA ASN A 99 14.55 -0.90 -2.81
C ASN A 99 13.91 0.02 -1.76
N LYS A 100 14.65 1.07 -1.39
CA LYS A 100 14.19 2.17 -0.56
C LYS A 100 14.76 3.48 -1.10
N ILE A 101 13.88 4.42 -1.43
CA ILE A 101 14.28 5.75 -1.89
C ILE A 101 13.70 6.84 -0.98
N GLN A 102 14.30 8.02 -1.00
CA GLN A 102 13.75 9.21 -0.34
C GLN A 102 12.96 10.03 -1.36
N PHE A 103 11.90 10.69 -0.90
CA PHE A 103 11.17 11.67 -1.69
C PHE A 103 11.01 13.00 -0.94
N GLN A 104 10.60 14.02 -1.67
CA GLN A 104 10.33 15.34 -1.13
C GLN A 104 8.91 15.75 -1.52
N THR A 105 8.23 16.42 -0.59
CA THR A 105 6.93 17.05 -0.81
C THR A 105 6.93 18.41 -0.13
N GLY A 106 6.08 19.33 -0.58
CA GLY A 106 6.01 20.67 0.01
C GLY A 106 5.61 20.69 1.50
N ARG A 107 5.04 19.60 2.01
CA ARG A 107 4.65 19.44 3.43
C ARG A 107 5.56 18.50 4.22
N ASN A 108 6.61 17.96 3.60
CA ASN A 108 7.50 16.97 4.18
C ASN A 108 6.80 15.68 4.68
N GLU A 109 5.71 15.29 4.01
CA GLU A 109 4.92 14.10 4.34
C GLU A 109 4.51 13.35 3.06
N GLY A 110 4.26 12.04 3.15
CA GLY A 110 3.58 11.23 2.13
C GLY A 110 2.32 10.61 2.67
N TRP A 111 1.22 10.70 1.92
CA TRP A 111 -0.11 10.25 2.34
C TRP A 111 -0.63 9.23 1.32
N GLY A 112 -1.26 9.68 0.23
CA GLY A 112 -1.75 8.81 -0.85
C GLY A 112 -0.79 8.70 -2.03
N ILE A 113 -0.80 7.55 -2.70
CA ILE A 113 -0.17 7.32 -4.00
C ILE A 113 -1.07 6.45 -4.87
N THR A 114 -1.06 6.69 -6.18
CA THR A 114 -1.69 5.81 -7.17
C THR A 114 -0.79 5.73 -8.40
N TYR A 115 -0.96 4.67 -9.18
CA TYR A 115 -0.34 4.54 -10.49
C TYR A 115 -1.35 4.97 -11.56
N TYR A 116 -0.96 5.93 -12.39
CA TYR A 116 -1.70 6.32 -13.58
C TYR A 116 -0.91 5.90 -14.82
N PRO A 117 -1.44 5.03 -15.69
CA PRO A 117 -0.80 4.71 -16.95
C PRO A 117 -0.90 5.92 -17.90
N ILE A 118 0.24 6.37 -18.41
CA ILE A 118 0.29 7.30 -19.54
C ILE A 118 0.22 6.42 -20.79
N MET A 119 -0.82 6.64 -21.62
CA MET A 119 -1.01 5.99 -22.92
C MET A 119 0.06 6.40 -23.92
#